data_AF-A0A9D6SIW3-F1
#
_entry.id   AF-A0A9D6SIW3-F1
#
_cell.length_a   1.000
_cell.length_b   1.000
_cell.length_c   1.000
_cell.angle_alpha   90.00
_cell.angle_beta   90.00
_cell.angle_gamma   90.00
#
_symmetry.space_group_name_H-M   'P 1'
#
loop_
_entity.id
_entity.type
_entity.pdbx_description
1 polymer ?
#
loop_
_entity_poly.entity_id
_entity_poly.type
_entity_poly.pdbx_seq_one_letter_code
_entity_poly.pdbx_strand_id
1 'polypeptide(L)'
;MNLVPVSIACPECSSTDVIYSCKPECCFNHVCNQCYTTFELESERVGEISEVFTRPPQPDSTHPTIPCARCGECQVFLWEGAPQPFPAYVCISCKAILKVSFTNIAKG
;
A
#
# COMPACT_ATOMS: atom_id res chain seq x y z
N MET A 1 1.28 15.53 10.05
CA MET A 1 0.94 14.37 9.19
C MET A 1 1.01 13.10 10.03
N ASN A 2 -0.03 12.27 10.01
CA ASN A 2 0.00 10.94 10.64
C ASN A 2 0.13 9.89 9.54
N LEU A 3 1.11 8.99 9.68
CA LEU A 3 1.37 7.90 8.75
C LEU A 3 1.08 6.58 9.46
N VAL A 4 0.21 5.76 8.88
CA VAL A 4 -0.19 4.47 9.43
C VAL A 4 0.15 3.36 8.44
N PRO A 5 0.30 2.10 8.90
CA PRO A 5 0.49 0.96 7.99
C PRO A 5 -0.54 0.95 6.86
N VAL A 6 -0.13 0.40 5.71
CA VAL A 6 -1.03 0.29 4.56
C VAL A 6 -2.23 -0.56 4.94
N SER A 7 -3.41 -0.01 4.68
CA SER A 7 -4.67 -0.73 4.74
C SER A 7 -5.33 -0.66 3.37
N ILE A 8 -5.84 -1.81 2.92
CA ILE A 8 -6.49 -1.99 1.62
C ILE A 8 -7.69 -2.92 1.79
N ALA A 9 -8.77 -2.62 1.09
CA ALA A 9 -9.92 -3.50 0.99
C ALA A 9 -9.79 -4.40 -0.25
N CYS A 10 -10.25 -5.64 -0.13
CA CYS A 10 -10.33 -6.56 -1.25
C CYS A 10 -11.20 -5.95 -2.38
N PRO A 11 -10.72 -5.92 -3.64
CA PRO A 11 -11.47 -5.32 -4.74
C PRO A 11 -12.76 -6.07 -5.10
N GLU A 12 -12.92 -7.32 -4.65
CA GLU A 12 -14.08 -8.15 -4.96
C GLU A 12 -15.14 -8.13 -3.82
N CYS A 13 -14.73 -8.36 -2.57
CA CYS A 13 -15.66 -8.47 -1.44
C CYS A 13 -15.61 -7.30 -0.45
N SER A 14 -14.74 -6.30 -0.68
CA SER A 14 -14.51 -5.14 0.20
C SER A 14 -14.03 -5.47 1.63
N SER A 15 -13.71 -6.73 1.94
CA SER A 15 -13.09 -7.10 3.22
C SER A 15 -11.70 -6.46 3.37
N THR A 16 -11.38 -5.97 4.57
CA THR A 16 -10.05 -5.47 4.93
C THR A 16 -9.14 -6.56 5.49
N ASP A 17 -9.63 -7.79 5.63
CA ASP A 17 -8.85 -8.95 6.08
C ASP A 17 -8.02 -9.49 4.89
N VAL A 18 -6.90 -8.80 4.63
CA VAL A 18 -6.01 -9.03 3.50
C VAL A 18 -4.59 -9.24 4.01
N ILE A 19 -3.95 -10.30 3.54
CA ILE A 19 -2.59 -10.67 3.93
C ILE A 19 -1.67 -10.55 2.73
N TYR A 20 -0.49 -10.00 2.95
CA TYR A 20 0.58 -10.04 1.96
C TYR A 20 1.24 -11.43 1.95
N SER A 21 1.31 -12.05 0.77
CA SER A 21 1.60 -13.49 0.63
C SER A 21 2.95 -13.80 -0.01
N CYS A 22 3.68 -12.78 -0.47
CA CYS A 22 4.88 -12.93 -1.27
C CYS A 22 6.10 -12.35 -0.55
N LYS A 23 7.30 -12.61 -1.06
CA LYS A 23 8.46 -11.78 -0.72
C LYS A 23 8.45 -10.55 -1.64
N PRO A 24 8.76 -9.33 -1.16
CA PRO A 24 8.73 -8.12 -1.99
C PRO A 24 9.68 -8.16 -3.19
N GLU A 25 10.69 -9.02 -3.12
CA GLU A 25 11.65 -9.29 -4.20
C GLU A 25 11.03 -10.06 -5.39
N CYS A 26 9.89 -10.74 -5.18
CA CYS A 26 9.25 -11.58 -6.19
C CYS A 26 7.96 -10.95 -6.74
N CYS A 27 7.07 -10.48 -5.86
CA CYS A 27 5.76 -9.98 -6.26
C CYS A 27 5.08 -9.18 -5.16
N PHE A 28 4.13 -8.32 -5.54
CA PHE A 28 3.29 -7.58 -4.59
C PHE A 28 1.92 -8.24 -4.41
N ASN A 29 1.89 -9.58 -4.29
CA ASN A 29 0.65 -10.35 -4.24
C ASN A 29 0.04 -10.41 -2.84
N HIS A 30 -1.24 -10.09 -2.77
CA HIS A 30 -2.08 -10.13 -1.58
C HIS A 30 -3.19 -11.14 -1.77
N VAL A 31 -3.66 -11.70 -0.66
CA VAL A 31 -4.76 -12.65 -0.63
C VAL A 31 -5.81 -12.16 0.36
N CYS A 32 -7.06 -12.10 -0.08
CA CYS A 32 -8.18 -11.85 0.81
C CYS A 32 -8.53 -13.12 1.59
N ASN A 33 -8.57 -13.02 2.92
CA ASN A 33 -8.87 -14.15 3.79
C ASN A 33 -10.39 -14.48 3.88
N GLN A 34 -11.24 -13.72 3.19
CA GLN A 34 -12.69 -13.95 3.14
C GLN A 34 -13.14 -14.63 1.84
N CYS A 35 -12.74 -14.10 0.69
CA CYS A 35 -13.16 -14.62 -0.63
C CYS A 35 -12.03 -15.26 -1.43
N TYR A 36 -10.83 -15.38 -0.86
CA TYR A 36 -9.64 -15.97 -1.48
C TYR A 36 -9.20 -15.31 -2.79
N THR A 37 -9.77 -14.15 -3.14
CA THR A 37 -9.31 -13.36 -4.28
C THR A 37 -7.88 -12.93 -4.03
N THR A 38 -7.05 -13.15 -5.05
CA THR A 38 -5.67 -12.68 -5.09
C THR A 38 -5.57 -11.46 -5.99
N PHE A 39 -4.67 -10.56 -5.67
CA PHE A 39 -4.44 -9.34 -6.43
C PHE A 39 -3.08 -8.76 -6.07
N GLU A 40 -2.53 -7.96 -6.97
CA GLU A 40 -1.31 -7.22 -6.73
C GLU A 40 -1.59 -5.73 -6.56
N LEU A 41 -0.67 -5.04 -5.88
CA LEU A 41 -0.71 -3.59 -5.73
C LEU A 41 0.42 -2.93 -6.52
N GLU A 42 0.05 -1.97 -7.35
CA GLU A 42 0.97 -1.06 -8.03
C GLU A 42 0.75 0.37 -7.53
N SER A 43 1.76 1.21 -7.70
CA SER A 43 1.63 2.63 -7.38
C SER A 43 2.05 3.53 -8.53
N GLU A 44 1.47 4.73 -8.53
CA GLU A 44 1.79 5.84 -9.42
C GLU A 44 2.18 7.06 -8.58
N ARG A 45 3.26 7.75 -8.95
CA ARG A 45 3.65 9.00 -8.29
C ARG A 45 2.72 10.14 -8.69
N VAL A 46 2.08 10.74 -7.70
CA VAL A 46 1.18 11.90 -7.87
C VAL A 46 1.71 13.18 -7.21
N GLY A 47 2.80 13.08 -6.46
CA GLY A 47 3.42 14.25 -5.83
C GLY A 47 4.59 13.89 -4.92
N GLU A 48 4.93 14.80 -4.02
CA GLU A 48 5.92 14.59 -2.96
C GLU A 48 5.64 15.49 -1.75
N ILE A 49 6.14 15.07 -0.59
CA ILE A 49 5.95 15.78 0.67
C ILE A 49 7.21 16.56 0.98
N SER A 50 7.07 17.87 1.17
CA SER A 50 8.12 18.76 1.66
C SER A 50 8.24 18.77 3.19
N GLU A 51 7.15 18.41 3.88
CA GLU A 51 7.04 18.41 5.34
C GLU A 51 7.90 17.33 6.02
N VAL A 52 8.22 17.57 7.28
CA VAL A 52 8.86 16.59 8.16
C VAL A 52 7.78 15.82 8.91
N PHE A 53 7.88 14.50 8.93
CA PHE A 53 6.96 13.62 9.64
C PHE A 53 7.74 12.66 10.54
N THR A 54 7.09 12.21 11.61
CA THR A 54 7.64 11.14 12.46
C THR A 54 7.61 9.84 11.69
N ARG A 55 8.73 9.11 11.68
CA ARG A 55 8.79 7.79 11.05
C ARG A 55 7.84 6.84 11.80
N PRO A 56 6.83 6.26 11.13
CA PRO A 56 5.96 5.27 11.75
C PRO A 56 6.74 3.98 12.06
N PRO A 57 6.28 3.17 13.03
CA PRO A 57 6.86 1.86 13.30
C PRO A 57 6.76 0.98 12.05
N GLN A 58 7.75 0.11 11.86
CA GLN A 58 7.76 -0.82 10.73
C GLN A 58 6.64 -1.87 10.94
N PRO A 59 5.75 -2.07 9.94
CA PRO A 59 4.76 -3.13 9.99
C PRO A 59 5.42 -4.51 10.01
N ASP A 60 4.72 -5.54 10.46
CA ASP A 60 5.17 -6.91 10.27
C ASP A 60 5.21 -7.29 8.78
N SER A 61 5.88 -8.39 8.46
CA SER A 61 6.06 -8.84 7.08
C SER A 61 4.79 -9.38 6.41
N THR A 62 3.71 -9.57 7.17
CA THR A 62 2.42 -10.08 6.66
C THR A 62 1.42 -8.97 6.36
N HIS A 63 1.68 -7.75 6.86
CA HIS A 63 0.88 -6.59 6.51
C HIS A 63 0.96 -6.28 5.02
N PRO A 64 -0.14 -5.76 4.43
CA PRO A 64 -0.12 -5.26 3.06
C PRO A 64 1.03 -4.29 2.83
N THR A 65 1.72 -4.46 1.70
CA THR A 65 2.77 -3.54 1.23
C THR A 65 2.58 -3.17 -0.24
N ILE A 66 3.20 -2.06 -0.65
CA ILE A 66 3.09 -1.47 -1.99
C ILE A 66 4.49 -1.02 -2.42
N PRO A 67 4.90 -1.25 -3.68
CA PRO A 67 6.16 -0.72 -4.19
C PRO A 67 6.07 0.78 -4.39
N CYS A 68 7.11 1.54 -4.01
CA CYS A 68 7.19 2.94 -4.40
C CYS A 68 7.50 3.11 -5.89
N ALA A 69 6.62 3.78 -6.64
CA ALA A 69 6.81 4.09 -8.06
C ALA A 69 8.08 4.90 -8.39
N ARG A 70 8.67 5.60 -7.41
CA ARG A 70 9.87 6.44 -7.59
C ARG A 70 11.17 5.70 -7.32
N CYS A 71 11.25 4.96 -6.20
CA CYS A 71 12.51 4.37 -5.74
C CYS A 71 12.45 2.85 -5.53
N GLY A 72 11.31 2.20 -5.76
CA GLY A 72 11.12 0.75 -5.60
C GLY A 72 11.02 0.26 -4.15
N GLU A 73 11.34 1.09 -3.16
CA GLU A 73 11.26 0.73 -1.74
C GLU A 73 9.83 0.41 -1.29
N CYS A 74 9.70 -0.55 -0.38
CA CYS A 74 8.42 -1.02 0.17
C CYS A 74 8.01 -0.26 1.45
N GLN A 75 8.77 0.76 1.83
CA GLN A 75 8.47 1.59 3.01
C GLN A 75 7.40 2.64 2.66
N VAL A 76 6.21 2.17 2.28
CA VAL A 76 5.05 2.97 1.91
C VAL A 76 4.01 2.88 3.01
N PHE A 77 3.42 4.02 3.37
CA PHE A 77 2.44 4.14 4.46
C PHE A 77 1.22 4.94 3.99
N LEU A 78 0.07 4.70 4.60
CA LEU A 78 -1.14 5.49 4.38
C LEU A 78 -1.02 6.82 5.13
N TRP A 79 -1.29 7.94 4.46
CA TRP A 79 -1.45 9.23 5.12
C TRP A 79 -2.90 9.37 5.60
N GLU A 80 -3.08 9.22 6.92
CA GLU A 80 -4.38 9.38 7.57
C GLU A 80 -4.83 10.85 7.54
N GLY A 81 -6.05 11.09 7.05
CA GLY A 81 -6.60 12.44 6.88
C GLY A 81 -6.04 13.21 5.68
N ALA A 82 -5.42 12.52 4.71
CA ALA A 82 -4.97 13.14 3.48
C ALA A 82 -6.11 13.85 2.71
N PRO A 83 -5.81 14.94 1.98
CA PRO A 83 -6.80 15.60 1.14
C PRO A 83 -7.37 14.64 0.08
N GLN A 84 -8.71 14.62 -0.04
CA GLN A 84 -9.46 13.89 -1.06
C GLN A 84 -9.07 14.36 -2.48
N PRO A 85 -9.17 13.52 -3.53
CA PRO A 85 -10.24 12.51 -3.76
C PRO A 85 -9.85 11.03 -3.60
N PHE A 86 -8.61 10.70 -3.26
CA PHE A 86 -8.18 9.32 -3.07
C PHE A 86 -7.30 9.20 -1.81
N PRO A 87 -7.22 8.00 -1.18
CA PRO A 87 -6.25 7.75 -0.12
C PRO A 87 -4.84 8.04 -0.64
N ALA A 88 -4.12 8.93 0.05
CA ALA A 88 -2.75 9.25 -0.32
C ALA A 88 -1.78 8.32 0.41
N TYR A 89 -0.87 7.70 -0.34
CA TYR A 89 0.18 6.87 0.20
C TYR A 89 1.52 7.60 0.12
N VAL A 90 2.41 7.33 1.05
CA VAL A 90 3.66 8.08 1.23
C VAL A 90 4.81 7.10 1.37
N CYS A 91 5.80 7.23 0.49
CA CYS A 91 7.07 6.54 0.68
C CYS A 91 7.93 7.30 1.69
N ILE A 92 8.29 6.70 2.81
CA ILE A 92 9.11 7.38 3.84
C ILE A 92 10.59 7.51 3.44
N SER A 93 11.05 6.74 2.45
CA SER A 93 12.43 6.75 1.98
C SER A 93 12.69 7.92 1.03
N CYS A 94 11.79 8.17 0.07
CA CYS A 94 11.94 9.22 -0.95
C CYS A 94 10.90 10.34 -0.88
N LYS A 95 9.99 10.29 0.10
CA LYS A 95 8.90 11.26 0.34
C LYS A 95 7.91 11.42 -0.83
N ALA A 96 7.86 10.48 -1.77
CA ALA A 96 6.90 10.50 -2.86
C ALA A 96 5.47 10.27 -2.33
N ILE A 97 4.51 11.05 -2.84
CA ILE A 97 3.08 10.79 -2.68
C ILE A 97 2.65 9.89 -3.83
N LEU A 98 1.95 8.83 -3.48
CA LEU A 98 1.59 7.73 -4.34
C LEU A 98 0.07 7.54 -4.34
N LYS A 99 -0.46 7.24 -5.52
CA LYS A 99 -1.78 6.67 -5.72
C LYS A 99 -1.61 5.17 -5.96
N VAL A 100 -2.52 4.36 -5.43
CA VAL A 100 -2.45 2.89 -5.52
C VAL A 100 -3.53 2.38 -6.44
N SER A 101 -3.25 1.30 -7.16
CA SER A 101 -4.20 0.59 -8.01
C SER A 101 -4.01 -0.92 -7.88
N PHE A 102 -5.08 -1.65 -8.17
CA PHE A 102 -5.10 -3.11 -8.16
C PHE A 102 -4.74 -3.63 -9.55
N THR A 103 -3.89 -4.64 -9.61
CA THR A 103 -3.55 -5.37 -10.84
C THR A 103 -3.59 -6.88 -10.58
N ASN A 104 -3.47 -7.68 -11.64
CA ASN A 104 -3.43 -9.15 -11.59
C ASN A 104 -4.51 -9.79 -10.69
N ILE A 105 -5.74 -9.25 -10.74
CA ILE A 105 -6.85 -9.72 -9.92
C ILE A 105 -7.29 -11.12 -10.42
N ALA A 106 -7.17 -12.13 -9.56
CA ALA A 106 -7.69 -13.46 -9.81
C ALA A 106 -8.69 -13.84 -8.71
N LYS A 107 -9.92 -14.14 -9.13
CA LYS A 107 -11.04 -14.48 -8.24
C LYS A 107 -10.83 -15.85 -7.60
N GLY A 108 -11.23 -15.95 -6.33
CA GLY A 108 -11.26 -17.19 -5.55
C GLY A 108 -12.53 -17.99 -5.73
#